data_AF-A0A382CU30-F1
#
_entry.id   AF-A0A382CU30-F1
#
_cell.length_a   1.000
_cell.length_b   1.000
_cell.length_c   1.000
_cell.angle_alpha   90.00
_cell.angle_beta   90.00
_cell.angle_gamma   90.00
#
_symmetry.space_group_name_H-M   'P 1'
#
loop_
_entity.id
_entity.type
_entity.pdbx_description
1 polymer ?
#
loop_
_entity_poly.entity_id
_entity_poly.type
_entity_poly.pdbx_seq_one_letter_code
_entity_poly.pdbx_strand_id
1 'polypeptide(L)'
;MSDLAKTKTEIPCPGGGNPIKTTYGDVAKKSKLRSNKGHEYHFNNSSQSKLRNAMKKLEQLQVKFEKDMENAQEDFFEAYQNVISSADVLLKR
;
A
#
# COMPACT_ATOMS: atom_id res chain seq x y z
N MET A 1 -1.32 -5.70 10.79
CA MET A 1 -2.06 -5.82 9.53
C MET A 1 -2.09 -4.46 8.90
N SER A 2 -1.49 -4.36 7.73
CA SER A 2 -1.07 -3.10 7.15
C SER A 2 -2.24 -2.29 6.65
N ASP A 3 -2.00 -1.01 6.39
CA ASP A 3 -3.08 -0.08 6.02
C ASP A 3 -3.80 -0.49 4.74
N LEU A 4 -3.10 -1.23 3.86
CA LEU A 4 -3.70 -1.87 2.69
C LEU A 4 -4.84 -2.84 3.03
N ALA A 5 -4.78 -3.52 4.18
CA ALA A 5 -5.85 -4.41 4.64
C ALA A 5 -7.08 -3.66 5.16
N LYS A 6 -6.91 -2.40 5.58
CA LYS A 6 -7.99 -1.54 6.09
C LYS A 6 -8.68 -0.74 4.98
N THR A 7 -8.08 -0.68 3.79
CA THR A 7 -8.65 0.03 2.64
C THR A 7 -10.03 -0.52 2.31
N LYS A 8 -10.99 0.40 2.29
CA LYS A 8 -12.39 0.11 1.95
C LYS A 8 -12.48 -0.19 0.46
N THR A 9 -13.21 -1.25 0.13
CA THR A 9 -13.49 -1.67 -1.22
C THR A 9 -14.96 -2.03 -1.34
N GLU A 10 -15.50 -1.88 -2.54
CA GLU A 10 -16.90 -2.14 -2.84
C GLU A 10 -17.00 -3.33 -3.78
N ILE A 11 -17.68 -4.39 -3.34
CA ILE A 11 -17.94 -5.57 -4.18
C ILE A 11 -19.34 -5.45 -4.79
N PRO A 12 -19.48 -5.54 -6.13
CA PRO A 12 -20.78 -5.43 -6.79
C PRO A 12 -21.68 -6.61 -6.43
N CYS A 13 -22.95 -6.33 -6.09
CA CYS A 13 -23.97 -7.33 -5.75
C CYS A 13 -24.58 -7.98 -7.01
N PRO A 14 -24.54 -9.31 -7.20
CA PRO A 14 -25.01 -9.98 -8.43
C PRO A 14 -26.52 -9.80 -8.67
N GLY A 15 -27.31 -9.57 -7.61
CA GLY A 15 -28.75 -9.37 -7.68
C GLY A 15 -29.20 -7.92 -7.81
N GLY A 16 -28.37 -7.03 -8.36
CA GLY A 16 -28.74 -5.63 -8.64
C GLY A 16 -29.16 -4.85 -7.38
N GLY A 17 -28.25 -4.74 -6.40
CA GLY A 17 -28.48 -4.02 -5.14
C GLY A 17 -27.25 -3.23 -4.71
N ASN A 18 -27.32 -2.62 -3.52
CA ASN A 18 -26.21 -1.84 -2.98
C ASN A 18 -24.92 -2.68 -2.90
N PRO A 19 -23.77 -2.13 -3.33
CA PRO A 19 -22.49 -2.82 -3.26
C PRO A 19 -22.12 -3.09 -1.80
N ILE A 20 -21.37 -4.17 -1.59
CA ILE A 20 -20.97 -4.60 -0.26
C ILE A 20 -19.71 -3.82 0.10
N LYS A 21 -19.87 -2.92 1.07
CA LYS A 21 -18.76 -2.17 1.66
C LYS A 21 -17.97 -3.13 2.55
N THR A 22 -16.77 -3.47 2.13
CA THR A 22 -15.87 -4.38 2.84
C THR A 22 -14.45 -3.82 2.79
N THR A 23 -13.49 -4.51 3.38
CA THR A 23 -12.07 -4.16 3.27
C THR A 23 -11.30 -5.24 2.50
N TYR A 24 -10.14 -4.90 1.92
CA TYR A 24 -9.30 -5.93 1.31
C TYR A 24 -8.89 -7.00 2.32
N GLY A 25 -8.71 -6.63 3.60
CA GLY A 25 -8.43 -7.57 4.68
C GLY A 25 -9.59 -8.54 4.96
N ASP A 26 -10.83 -8.05 4.92
CA ASP A 26 -12.02 -8.88 5.05
C ASP A 26 -12.14 -9.89 3.90
N VAL A 27 -11.92 -9.45 2.67
CA VAL A 27 -11.93 -10.31 1.47
C VAL A 27 -10.79 -11.35 1.52
N ALA A 28 -9.64 -10.97 2.06
CA ALA A 28 -8.50 -11.87 2.20
C ALA A 28 -8.70 -12.91 3.31
N LYS A 29 -9.47 -12.62 4.37
CA LYS A 29 -9.61 -13.50 5.54
C LYS A 29 -10.89 -14.33 5.58
N LYS A 30 -12.03 -13.73 5.28
CA LYS A 30 -13.33 -14.38 5.44
C LYS A 30 -13.50 -15.39 4.32
N SER A 31 -13.91 -16.62 4.63
CA SER A 31 -14.20 -17.64 3.60
C SER A 31 -15.43 -17.29 2.78
N LYS A 32 -16.34 -16.51 3.37
CA LYS A 32 -17.58 -16.07 2.73
C LYS A 32 -17.90 -14.61 3.05
N LEU A 33 -18.66 -13.97 2.18
CA LEU A 33 -19.21 -12.65 2.40
C LEU A 33 -20.67 -12.61 1.95
N ARG A 34 -21.53 -11.98 2.74
CA ARG A 34 -22.98 -11.97 2.50
C ARG A 34 -23.42 -10.58 2.06
N SER A 35 -24.24 -10.50 1.03
CA SER A 35 -24.87 -9.26 0.60
C SER A 35 -26.11 -8.96 1.45
N ASN A 36 -26.53 -7.69 1.49
CA ASN A 36 -27.75 -7.28 2.19
C ASN A 36 -29.02 -7.95 1.62
N LYS A 37 -28.99 -8.43 0.37
CA LYS A 37 -30.08 -9.18 -0.26
C LYS A 37 -29.99 -10.70 -0.01
N GLY A 38 -29.02 -11.16 0.76
CA GLY A 38 -28.86 -12.57 1.13
C GLY A 38 -28.03 -13.42 0.17
N HIS A 39 -27.39 -12.83 -0.84
CA HIS A 39 -26.46 -13.56 -1.71
C HIS A 39 -25.13 -13.82 -1.00
N GLU A 40 -24.60 -15.03 -1.10
CA GLU A 40 -23.31 -15.41 -0.52
C GLU A 40 -22.20 -15.48 -1.58
N TYR A 41 -21.07 -14.88 -1.28
CA TYR A 41 -19.83 -14.99 -2.02
C TYR A 41 -18.97 -16.01 -1.32
N HIS A 42 -18.61 -17.08 -2.02
CA HIS A 42 -17.66 -18.06 -1.53
C HIS A 42 -16.30 -17.76 -2.14
N PHE A 43 -15.31 -17.50 -1.29
CA PHE A 43 -13.97 -17.22 -1.76
C PHE A 43 -13.14 -18.49 -1.81
N ASN A 44 -12.41 -18.67 -2.92
CA ASN A 44 -11.44 -19.75 -3.03
C ASN A 44 -10.19 -19.41 -2.21
N ASN A 45 -9.80 -20.31 -1.30
CA ASN A 45 -8.62 -20.17 -0.46
C ASN A 45 -7.33 -19.99 -1.28
N SER A 46 -7.22 -20.60 -2.47
CA SER A 46 -6.05 -20.43 -3.34
C SER A 46 -5.89 -18.98 -3.81
N SER A 47 -6.98 -18.36 -4.26
CA SER A 47 -6.99 -16.95 -4.67
C SER A 47 -6.76 -16.02 -3.48
N GLN A 48 -7.33 -16.35 -2.31
CA GLN A 48 -7.08 -15.58 -1.09
C GLN A 48 -5.62 -15.64 -0.63
N SER A 49 -4.97 -16.80 -0.75
CA SER A 49 -3.55 -16.95 -0.45
C SER A 49 -2.69 -16.07 -1.38
N LYS A 50 -2.99 -16.05 -2.69
CA LYS A 50 -2.34 -15.15 -3.65
C LYS A 50 -2.53 -13.68 -3.30
N LEU A 51 -3.75 -13.28 -2.91
CA LEU A 51 -4.05 -11.92 -2.47
C LEU A 51 -3.22 -11.54 -1.22
N ARG A 52 -3.20 -12.39 -0.18
CA ARG A 52 -2.41 -12.16 1.04
C ARG A 52 -0.91 -12.01 0.73
N ASN A 53 -0.38 -12.85 -0.15
CA ASN A 53 1.02 -12.77 -0.56
C ASN A 53 1.32 -11.48 -1.34
N ALA A 54 0.42 -11.07 -2.24
CA ALA A 54 0.55 -9.81 -2.96
C ALA A 54 0.52 -8.60 -2.02
N MET A 55 -0.39 -8.59 -1.05
CA MET A 55 -0.45 -7.55 0.00
C MET A 55 0.85 -7.50 0.80
N LYS A 56 1.34 -8.66 1.28
CA LYS A 56 2.61 -8.74 2.02
C LYS A 56 3.80 -8.24 1.19
N LYS A 57 3.84 -8.55 -0.10
CA LYS A 57 4.90 -8.09 -1.01
C LYS A 57 4.86 -6.57 -1.18
N LEU A 58 3.67 -5.98 -1.35
CA LEU A 58 3.51 -4.53 -1.44
C LEU A 58 3.98 -3.83 -0.18
N GLU A 59 3.64 -4.36 1.00
CA GLU A 59 4.09 -3.81 2.28
C GLU A 59 5.63 -3.83 2.41
N GLN A 60 6.26 -4.94 2.02
CA GLN A 60 7.72 -5.05 2.02
C GLN A 60 8.38 -4.07 1.06
N LEU A 61 7.80 -3.87 -0.12
CA LEU A 61 8.29 -2.90 -1.10
C LEU A 61 8.16 -1.48 -0.60
N GLN A 62 7.05 -1.14 0.08
CA GLN A 62 6.84 0.18 0.64
C GLN A 62 7.89 0.50 1.71
N VAL A 63 8.11 -0.41 2.67
CA VAL A 63 9.12 -0.22 3.72
C VAL A 63 10.52 -0.07 3.12
N LYS A 64 10.85 -0.89 2.11
CA LYS A 64 12.13 -0.79 1.42
C LYS A 64 12.27 0.55 0.70
N PHE A 65 11.22 0.98 -0.01
CA PHE A 65 11.22 2.26 -0.71
C PHE A 65 11.39 3.45 0.23
N GLU A 66 10.68 3.46 1.37
CA GLU A 66 10.82 4.51 2.39
C GLU A 66 12.26 4.61 2.89
N LYS A 67 12.88 3.46 3.21
CA LYS A 67 14.29 3.41 3.64
C LYS A 67 15.27 3.83 2.54
N ASP A 68 15.07 3.36 1.31
CA ASP A 68 15.94 3.70 0.18
C ASP A 68 15.85 5.21 -0.13
N MET A 69 14.66 5.80 0.01
CA MET A 69 14.43 7.25 -0.14
C MET A 69 15.10 8.06 0.96
N GLU A 70 15.02 7.61 2.22
CA GLU A 70 15.69 8.27 3.35
C GLU A 70 17.21 8.33 3.13
N ASN A 71 17.84 7.20 2.82
CA ASN A 71 19.28 7.16 2.52
C ASN A 71 19.64 8.06 1.33
N ALA A 72 18.85 8.04 0.26
CA ALA A 72 19.10 8.86 -0.92
C ALA A 72 18.97 10.38 -0.62
N GLN A 73 18.09 10.77 0.29
CA GLN A 73 17.98 12.15 0.75
C GLN A 73 19.20 12.58 1.58
N GLU A 74 19.69 11.70 2.46
CA GLU A 74 20.92 11.94 3.22
C GLU A 74 22.13 12.11 2.30
N ASP A 75 22.34 11.17 1.37
CA ASP A 75 23.42 11.21 0.38
C ASP A 75 23.36 12.49 -0.47
N PHE A 76 22.16 12.87 -0.90
CA PHE A 76 21.95 14.11 -1.66
C PHE A 76 22.34 15.34 -0.84
N PHE A 77 21.92 15.40 0.43
CA PHE A 77 22.21 16.56 1.28
C PHE A 77 23.69 16.66 1.60
N GLU A 78 24.37 15.54 1.86
CA GLU A 78 25.82 15.51 2.04
C GLU A 78 26.54 16.01 0.79
N ALA A 79 26.17 15.49 -0.38
CA ALA A 79 26.74 15.95 -1.65
C ALA A 79 26.50 17.44 -1.89
N TYR A 80 25.30 17.94 -1.61
CA TYR A 80 24.97 19.36 -1.71
C TYR A 80 25.83 20.21 -0.77
N GLN A 81 25.96 19.82 0.50
CA GLN A 81 26.79 20.54 1.48
C GLN A 81 28.26 20.55 1.08
N ASN A 82 28.78 19.45 0.54
CA ASN A 82 30.16 19.38 0.06
C ASN A 82 30.40 20.35 -1.10
N VAL A 83 29.47 20.46 -2.05
CA VAL A 83 29.54 21.44 -3.14
C VAL A 83 29.56 22.87 -2.60
N ILE A 84 28.64 23.22 -1.71
CA ILE A 84 28.59 24.56 -1.12
C ILE A 84 29.85 24.87 -0.31
N SER A 85 30.34 23.91 0.49
CA SER A 85 31.54 24.08 1.31
C SER A 85 32.81 24.25 0.48
N SER A 86 32.82 23.69 -0.73
CA SER A 86 33.93 23.82 -1.69
C SER A 86 33.88 25.10 -2.54
N ALA A 87 32.84 25.92 -2.42
CA ALA A 87 32.65 27.08 -3.27
C ALA A 87 33.54 28.25 -2.83
N ASP A 88 34.36 28.76 -3.76
CA ASP A 88 35.09 30.01 -3.56
C ASP A 88 34.13 31.20 -3.59
N VAL A 89 33.97 31.90 -2.45
CA VAL A 89 33.07 33.05 -2.33
C VAL A 89 33.81 34.35 -2.67
N LEU A 90 33.45 34.96 -3.80
CA LEU A 90 33.90 36.31 -4.17
C LEU A 90 32.95 37.37 -3.56
N LEU A 91 33.35 37.96 -2.44
CA LEU A 91 32.64 39.09 -1.83
C LEU A 91 32.88 40.36 -2.66
N LYS A 92 31.83 40.89 -3.31
CA LYS A 92 31.89 42.24 -3.92
C LYS A 92 31.75 43.30 -2.84
N ARG A 93 32.67 44.27 -2.88
CA ARG A 93 32.73 45.44 -2.00
C ARG A 93 31.70 46.50 -2.39
#